data_AF-A0A7D8UDU0-F1
#
_entry.id   AF-A0A7D8UDU0-F1
#
_cell.length_a   1.000
_cell.length_b   1.000
_cell.length_c   1.000
_cell.angle_alpha   90.00
_cell.angle_beta   90.00
_cell.angle_gamma   90.00
#
_symmetry.space_group_name_H-M   'P 1'
#
loop_
_entity.id
_entity.type
_entity.pdbx_description
1 polymer ?
#
loop_
_entity_poly.entity_id
_entity_poly.type
_entity_poly.pdbx_seq_one_letter_code
_entity_poly.pdbx_strand_id
1 'polypeptide(L)'
;MRRFVLALGCTFLLVAPAFATNEFNKEWKEHYTGEGADEDFVKTARRAGCNVCHVKGEKKTERNEYGQAVRELLNKEDFTKEWVQANPEKAKELIVAGLKKAGESKSSDGKTFAAKLKAGELPATDAGL
;
A
#
# COMPACT_ATOMS: atom_id res chain seq x y z
N MET A 1 30.03 -55.87 1.76
CA MET A 1 29.22 -55.25 0.69
C MET A 1 27.82 -54.97 1.21
N ARG A 2 27.40 -53.71 1.17
CA ARG A 2 26.02 -53.17 0.97
C ARG A 2 25.81 -51.93 1.83
N ARG A 3 25.99 -50.80 1.16
CA ARG A 3 25.69 -49.44 1.62
C ARG A 3 24.17 -49.33 1.78
N PHE A 4 23.68 -48.99 2.97
CA PHE A 4 22.33 -48.47 3.13
C PHE A 4 22.38 -46.95 2.94
N VAL A 5 22.01 -46.52 1.73
CA VAL A 5 21.63 -45.14 1.44
C VAL A 5 20.11 -45.15 1.36
N LEU A 6 19.43 -44.42 2.23
CA LEU A 6 18.03 -44.07 2.04
C LEU A 6 17.86 -42.61 2.43
N ALA A 7 17.40 -41.86 1.44
CA ALA A 7 17.52 -40.43 1.33
C ALA A 7 16.60 -39.71 2.31
N LEU A 8 17.17 -38.72 3.01
CA LEU A 8 16.43 -37.73 3.75
C LEU A 8 15.76 -36.80 2.72
N GLY A 9 14.49 -37.06 2.41
CA GLY A 9 13.68 -36.21 1.54
C GLY A 9 13.41 -34.87 2.22
N CYS A 10 14.27 -33.87 2.00
CA CYS A 10 13.98 -32.48 2.33
C CYS A 10 12.92 -31.96 1.36
N THR A 11 11.66 -32.10 1.75
CA THR A 11 10.55 -31.39 1.12
C THR A 11 10.74 -29.89 1.38
N PHE A 12 11.28 -29.16 0.42
CA PHE A 12 11.26 -27.69 0.42
C PHE A 12 9.80 -27.26 0.32
N LEU A 13 9.18 -27.02 1.48
CA LEU A 13 7.96 -26.24 1.55
C LEU A 13 8.33 -24.82 1.11
N LEU A 14 8.13 -24.53 -0.18
CA LEU A 14 8.04 -23.16 -0.68
C LEU A 14 6.82 -22.53 -0.01
N VAL A 15 7.00 -22.01 1.20
CA VAL A 15 6.03 -21.13 1.84
C VAL A 15 5.99 -19.88 0.97
N ALA A 16 5.04 -19.84 0.04
CA ALA A 16 4.69 -18.60 -0.64
C ALA A 16 4.32 -17.60 0.46
N PRO A 17 4.93 -16.40 0.50
CA PRO A 17 4.62 -15.44 1.54
C PRO A 17 3.12 -15.18 1.52
N ALA A 18 2.50 -15.16 2.70
CA ALA A 18 1.11 -14.80 2.85
C ALA A 18 0.93 -13.31 2.57
N PHE A 19 1.02 -12.91 1.30
CA PHE A 19 0.61 -11.61 0.78
C PHE A 19 -0.92 -11.54 0.82
N ALA A 20 -1.47 -11.26 2.00
CA ALA A 20 -2.85 -10.81 2.12
C ALA A 20 -2.80 -9.38 2.64
N THR A 21 -3.24 -8.42 1.81
CA THR A 21 -3.60 -7.02 2.16
C THR A 21 -2.50 -5.95 2.27
N ASN A 22 -1.40 -6.01 1.49
CA ASN A 22 -0.40 -4.92 1.49
C ASN A 22 -0.01 -4.33 0.13
N GLU A 23 -0.64 -4.71 -0.99
CA GLU A 23 -0.25 -4.12 -2.29
C GLU A 23 -0.54 -2.63 -2.38
N PHE A 24 -1.67 -2.15 -1.86
CA PHE A 24 -1.99 -0.72 -1.87
C PHE A 24 -0.94 0.13 -1.14
N ASN A 25 -0.50 -0.32 0.04
CA ASN A 25 0.51 0.43 0.80
C ASN A 25 1.92 0.23 0.25
N LYS A 26 2.23 -0.94 -0.34
CA LYS A 26 3.46 -1.17 -1.09
C LYS A 26 3.57 -0.21 -2.27
N GLU A 27 2.58 -0.19 -3.16
CA GLU A 27 2.60 0.67 -4.34
C GLU A 27 2.51 2.16 -3.96
N TRP A 28 1.80 2.51 -2.89
CA TRP A 28 1.81 3.88 -2.37
C TRP A 28 3.21 4.30 -1.90
N LYS A 29 3.91 3.44 -1.14
CA LYS A 29 5.28 3.72 -0.68
C LYS A 29 6.26 3.80 -1.84
N GLU A 30 6.18 2.87 -2.78
CA GLU A 30 7.01 2.87 -3.97
C GLU A 30 6.81 4.16 -4.77
N HIS A 31 5.55 4.61 -4.91
CA HIS A 31 5.22 5.77 -5.71
C HIS A 31 5.58 7.11 -5.06
N TYR A 32 5.39 7.26 -3.74
CA TYR A 32 5.53 8.54 -3.05
C TYR A 32 6.77 8.63 -2.13
N THR A 33 7.36 7.50 -1.77
CA THR A 33 8.53 7.41 -0.87
C THR A 33 9.68 6.60 -1.47
N GLY A 34 9.65 6.40 -2.80
CA GLY A 34 10.69 5.72 -3.56
C GLY A 34 11.95 6.56 -3.74
N GLU A 35 12.75 6.20 -4.74
CA GLU A 35 14.03 6.86 -5.01
C GLU A 35 13.84 8.36 -5.31
N GLY A 36 14.63 9.21 -4.64
CA GLY A 36 14.57 10.67 -4.79
C GLY A 36 13.51 11.37 -3.95
N ALA A 37 12.73 10.66 -3.13
CA ALA A 37 11.81 11.28 -2.17
C ALA A 37 12.58 11.95 -1.01
N ASP A 38 12.03 13.06 -0.50
CA ASP A 38 12.56 13.78 0.66
C ASP A 38 12.66 12.86 1.89
N GLU A 39 13.82 12.84 2.56
CA GLU A 39 14.07 11.91 3.67
C GLU A 39 13.14 12.13 4.86
N ASP A 40 12.78 13.38 5.15
CA ASP A 40 11.91 13.71 6.28
C ASP A 40 10.46 13.37 5.96
N PHE A 41 10.04 13.53 4.70
CA PHE A 41 8.77 12.99 4.24
C PHE A 41 8.75 11.46 4.30
N VAL A 42 9.80 10.77 3.87
CA VAL A 42 9.91 9.30 3.99
C VAL A 42 9.75 8.87 5.45
N LYS A 43 10.39 9.56 6.40
CA LYS A 43 10.23 9.29 7.84
C LYS A 43 8.79 9.54 8.31
N THR A 44 8.18 10.64 7.89
CA THR A 44 6.80 11.01 8.23
C THR A 44 5.81 9.99 7.70
N ALA A 45 5.92 9.62 6.43
CA ALA A 45 5.11 8.60 5.79
C ALA A 45 5.30 7.21 6.41
N ARG A 46 6.53 6.84 6.81
CA ARG A 46 6.79 5.59 7.55
C ARG A 46 6.13 5.59 8.93
N ARG A 47 6.15 6.71 9.66
CA ARG A 47 5.46 6.87 10.96
C ARG A 47 3.95 6.81 10.81
N ALA A 48 3.41 7.41 9.74
CA ALA A 48 1.99 7.32 9.42
C ALA A 48 1.57 5.89 9.07
N GLY A 49 2.33 5.18 8.23
CA GLY A 49 2.10 3.78 7.89
C GLY A 49 0.70 3.54 7.29
N CYS A 50 -0.11 2.71 7.94
CA CYS A 50 -1.51 2.48 7.52
C CYS A 50 -2.37 3.74 7.67
N ASN A 51 -2.00 4.65 8.57
CA ASN A 51 -2.77 5.85 8.88
C ASN A 51 -2.65 6.93 7.80
N VAL A 52 -1.86 6.68 6.74
CA VAL A 52 -1.93 7.47 5.50
C VAL A 52 -3.34 7.40 4.90
N CYS A 53 -4.02 6.26 5.01
CA CYS A 53 -5.39 6.06 4.50
C CYS A 53 -6.42 5.76 5.61
N HIS A 54 -5.97 5.36 6.79
CA HIS A 54 -6.84 4.98 7.91
C HIS A 54 -6.79 6.00 9.04
N VAL A 55 -7.82 6.03 9.88
CA VAL A 55 -7.84 6.84 11.10
C VAL A 55 -7.09 6.09 12.20
N LYS A 56 -6.14 6.76 12.85
CA LYS A 56 -5.34 6.16 13.93
C LYS A 56 -6.22 5.79 15.12
N GLY A 57 -6.05 4.59 15.65
CA GLY A 57 -6.81 4.09 16.81
C GLY A 57 -8.18 3.50 16.44
N GLU A 58 -8.61 3.66 15.19
CA GLU A 58 -9.87 3.12 14.68
C GLU A 58 -9.68 1.79 13.94
N LYS A 59 -10.81 1.16 13.59
CA LYS A 59 -10.82 -0.04 12.74
C LYS A 59 -10.29 0.31 11.34
N LYS A 60 -9.65 -0.64 10.66
CA LYS A 60 -9.19 -0.46 9.26
C LYS A 60 -10.32 -0.21 8.26
N THR A 61 -11.58 -0.39 8.65
CA THR A 61 -12.74 0.02 7.84
C THR A 61 -12.92 1.54 7.85
N GLU A 62 -12.51 2.18 8.94
CA GLU A 62 -12.50 3.63 9.09
C GLU A 62 -11.33 4.19 8.30
N ARG A 63 -11.69 5.08 7.37
CA ARG A 63 -10.77 5.71 6.44
C ARG A 63 -10.79 7.19 6.69
N ASN A 64 -9.61 7.77 6.67
CA ASN A 64 -9.46 9.21 6.65
C ASN A 64 -9.91 9.75 5.27
N GLU A 65 -9.98 11.06 5.10
CA GLU A 65 -10.49 11.68 3.86
C GLU A 65 -9.74 11.20 2.60
N TYR A 66 -8.43 10.94 2.69
CA TYR A 66 -7.65 10.42 1.57
C TYR A 66 -8.01 8.95 1.28
N GLY A 67 -8.13 8.13 2.32
CA GLY A 67 -8.54 6.74 2.20
C GLY A 67 -9.93 6.59 1.58
N GLN A 68 -10.86 7.50 1.90
CA GLN A 68 -12.18 7.53 1.28
C GLN A 68 -12.09 7.84 -0.22
N ALA A 69 -11.33 8.87 -0.61
CA ALA A 69 -11.10 9.19 -2.02
C ALA A 69 -10.44 8.01 -2.77
N VAL A 70 -9.51 7.30 -2.13
CA VAL A 70 -8.92 6.08 -2.69
C VAL A 70 -9.96 4.96 -2.84
N ARG A 71 -10.85 4.76 -1.87
CA ARG A 71 -11.86 3.68 -1.88
C ARG A 71 -12.90 3.85 -3.00
N GLU A 72 -13.21 5.08 -3.37
CA GLU A 72 -14.12 5.37 -4.50
C GLU A 72 -13.55 4.91 -5.84
N LEU A 73 -12.22 4.84 -5.95
CA LEU A 73 -11.51 4.52 -7.18
C LEU A 73 -10.96 3.10 -7.20
N LEU A 74 -10.61 2.56 -6.03
CA LEU A 74 -10.00 1.25 -5.85
C LEU A 74 -10.83 0.43 -4.89
N ASN A 75 -11.46 -0.64 -5.40
CA ASN A 75 -12.11 -1.63 -4.58
C ASN A 75 -11.15 -2.79 -4.28
N LYS A 76 -10.92 -3.08 -2.99
CA LYS A 76 -10.10 -4.22 -2.56
C LYS A 76 -10.55 -5.56 -3.14
N GLU A 77 -11.84 -5.69 -3.45
CA GLU A 77 -12.44 -6.92 -4.00
C GLU A 77 -11.94 -7.23 -5.42
N ASP A 78 -11.55 -6.19 -6.17
CA ASP A 78 -10.98 -6.33 -7.52
C ASP A 78 -9.51 -6.80 -7.49
N PHE A 79 -8.86 -6.69 -6.33
CA PHE A 79 -7.46 -7.03 -6.11
C PHE A 79 -7.33 -8.24 -5.17
N THR A 80 -8.01 -9.33 -5.51
CA THR A 80 -7.82 -10.61 -4.82
C THR A 80 -6.36 -11.05 -4.92
N LYS A 81 -5.91 -11.86 -3.96
CA LYS A 81 -4.53 -12.34 -3.92
C LYS A 81 -4.16 -13.07 -5.23
N GLU A 82 -5.06 -13.92 -5.70
CA GLU A 82 -4.90 -14.73 -6.89
C GLU A 82 -4.80 -13.84 -8.14
N TRP A 83 -5.65 -12.82 -8.25
CA TRP A 83 -5.64 -11.91 -9.39
C TRP A 83 -4.37 -11.05 -9.43
N VAL A 84 -3.95 -10.52 -8.28
CA VAL A 84 -2.71 -9.74 -8.15
C VAL A 84 -1.50 -10.60 -8.51
N GLN A 85 -1.42 -11.84 -8.02
CA GLN A 85 -0.32 -12.75 -8.32
C GLN A 85 -0.25 -13.12 -9.80
N ALA A 86 -1.40 -13.27 -10.45
CA ALA A 86 -1.48 -13.54 -11.89
C ALA A 86 -1.22 -12.28 -12.74
N ASN A 87 -1.48 -11.08 -12.20
CA ASN A 87 -1.42 -9.81 -12.93
C ASN A 87 -0.64 -8.72 -12.17
N PRO A 88 0.61 -8.94 -11.76
CA PRO A 88 1.34 -8.04 -10.86
C PRO A 88 1.53 -6.64 -11.45
N GLU A 89 1.93 -6.54 -12.72
CA GLU A 89 2.12 -5.26 -13.40
C GLU A 89 0.80 -4.51 -13.59
N LYS A 90 -0.28 -5.23 -13.92
CA LYS A 90 -1.60 -4.61 -14.08
C LYS A 90 -2.17 -4.14 -12.75
N ALA A 91 -1.95 -4.91 -11.68
CA ALA A 91 -2.33 -4.51 -10.34
C ALA A 91 -1.61 -3.21 -9.94
N LYS A 92 -0.30 -3.14 -10.14
CA LYS A 92 0.50 -1.93 -9.93
C LYS A 92 -0.02 -0.74 -10.72
N GLU A 93 -0.24 -0.91 -12.02
CA GLU A 93 -0.74 0.14 -12.90
C GLU A 93 -2.09 0.71 -12.41
N LEU A 94 -3.05 -0.17 -12.12
CA LEU A 94 -4.37 0.23 -11.66
C LEU A 94 -4.32 0.91 -10.28
N ILE A 95 -3.55 0.35 -9.34
CA ILE A 95 -3.39 0.93 -8.00
C ILE A 95 -2.78 2.33 -8.12
N VAL A 96 -1.67 2.49 -8.83
CA VAL A 96 -1.01 3.80 -8.99
C VAL A 96 -1.93 4.79 -9.70
N ALA A 97 -2.68 4.36 -10.72
CA ALA A 97 -3.65 5.22 -11.40
C ALA A 97 -4.76 5.69 -10.43
N GLY A 98 -5.31 4.78 -9.62
CA GLY A 98 -6.31 5.12 -8.61
C GLY A 98 -5.76 6.05 -7.53
N LEU A 99 -4.54 5.84 -7.05
CA LEU A 99 -3.87 6.71 -6.07
C LEU A 99 -3.61 8.11 -6.62
N LYS A 100 -3.21 8.23 -7.89
CA LYS A 100 -3.00 9.53 -8.56
C LYS A 100 -4.32 10.29 -8.73
N LYS A 101 -5.36 9.59 -9.18
CA LYS A 101 -6.69 10.18 -9.37
C LYS A 101 -7.32 10.57 -8.03
N ALA A 102 -7.12 9.78 -6.97
CA ALA A 102 -7.47 10.20 -5.61
C ALA A 102 -6.74 11.48 -5.23
N GLY A 103 -5.47 11.62 -5.65
CA GLY A 103 -4.64 12.81 -5.51
C GLY A 103 -5.28 14.13 -6.01
N GLU A 104 -6.21 14.07 -6.95
CA GLU A 104 -6.89 15.23 -7.53
C GLU A 104 -7.99 15.80 -6.61
N SER A 105 -8.49 14.99 -5.68
CA SER A 105 -9.47 15.40 -4.67
C SER A 105 -8.85 16.37 -3.66
N LYS A 106 -9.70 17.23 -3.09
CA LYS A 106 -9.31 18.20 -2.07
C LYS A 106 -9.38 17.56 -0.67
N SER A 107 -8.36 17.86 0.12
CA SER A 107 -8.36 17.70 1.57
C SER A 107 -9.26 18.77 2.20
N SER A 108 -9.66 18.55 3.45
CA SER A 108 -10.45 19.48 4.26
C SER A 108 -9.79 20.86 4.43
N ASP A 109 -8.46 20.94 4.28
CA ASP A 109 -7.70 22.19 4.30
C ASP A 109 -7.73 22.97 2.96
N GLY A 110 -8.43 22.44 1.94
CA GLY A 110 -8.61 23.07 0.63
C GLY A 110 -7.51 22.80 -0.38
N LYS A 111 -6.36 22.22 0.01
CA LYS A 111 -5.32 21.75 -0.92
C LYS A 111 -5.71 20.40 -1.51
N THR A 112 -5.25 20.10 -2.73
CA THR A 112 -5.39 18.73 -3.26
C THR A 112 -4.43 17.78 -2.55
N PHE A 113 -4.82 16.51 -2.43
CA PHE A 113 -3.95 15.49 -1.83
C PHE A 113 -2.61 15.39 -2.57
N ALA A 114 -2.62 15.50 -3.90
CA ALA A 114 -1.40 15.51 -4.71
C ALA A 114 -0.50 16.72 -4.42
N ALA A 115 -1.07 17.90 -4.14
CA ALA A 115 -0.28 19.07 -3.78
C ALA A 115 0.41 18.89 -2.42
N LYS A 116 -0.30 18.29 -1.45
CA LYS A 116 0.26 17.96 -0.12
C LYS A 116 1.37 16.94 -0.23
N LEU A 117 1.16 15.84 -0.97
CA LEU A 117 2.17 14.81 -1.18
C LEU A 117 3.43 15.36 -1.88
N LYS A 118 3.27 16.25 -2.86
CA LYS A 118 4.40 16.93 -3.51
C LYS A 118 5.16 17.88 -2.57
N ALA A 119 4.47 18.44 -1.58
CA ALA A 119 5.05 19.30 -0.56
C ALA A 119 5.69 18.52 0.61
N GLY A 120 5.70 17.18 0.57
CA GLY A 120 6.18 16.36 1.68
C GLY A 120 5.23 16.34 2.88
N GLU A 121 3.94 16.64 2.66
CA GLU A 121 2.89 16.60 3.68
C GLU A 121 2.05 15.32 3.54
N LEU A 122 1.50 14.83 4.66
CA LEU A 122 0.51 13.74 4.61
C LEU A 122 -0.77 14.22 3.93
N PRO A 123 -1.45 13.36 3.14
CA PRO A 123 -2.58 13.80 2.33
C PRO A 123 -3.79 14.17 3.21
N ALA A 124 -4.09 13.38 4.22
CA ALA A 124 -5.26 13.56 5.09
C ALA A 124 -4.96 14.42 6.33
N THR A 125 -5.88 15.31 6.72
CA THR A 125 -5.81 16.05 7.99
C THR A 125 -6.49 15.34 9.16
N ASP A 126 -7.36 14.37 8.88
CA ASP A 126 -8.19 13.66 9.85
C ASP A 126 -7.64 12.27 10.24
N ALA A 127 -6.36 12.01 9.94
CA ALA A 127 -5.71 10.75 10.29
C ALA A 127 -5.46 10.56 11.81
N GLY A 128 -5.55 11.63 12.60
CA GLY A 128 -5.27 11.61 14.05
C GLY A 128 -3.78 11.39 14.38
N LEU A 129 -2.89 11.88 13.50
CA LEU A 129 -1.44 11.71 13.60
C LEU A 129 -0.74 12.91 14.23
#